data_AF-A0A382KRP4-F1
#
_entry.id   AF-A0A382KRP4-F1
#
_cell.length_a   1.000
_cell.length_b   1.000
_cell.length_c   1.000
_cell.angle_alpha   90.00
_cell.angle_beta   90.00
_cell.angle_gamma   90.00
#
_symmetry.space_group_name_H-M   'P 1'
#
loop_
_entity.id
_entity.type
_entity.pdbx_description
1 polymer ?
#
loop_
_entity_poly.entity_id
_entity_poly.type
_entity_poly.pdbx_seq_one_letter_code
_entity_poly.pdbx_strand_id
1 'polypeptide(L)' 'MGWVATPELVAASCNAGAFGFLALATAGPDEAIEMIDKTLELTDKPFGINFHMFQPGAEQIVEAVINKNIKAVSYSR' A
#
# COMPACT_ATOMS: atom_id res chain seq x y z
N MET A 1 -4.44 2.52 -10.10
CA MET A 1 -5.85 2.07 -10.16
C MET A 1 -6.50 2.39 -8.82
N GLY A 2 -7.11 3.57 -8.65
CA GLY A 2 -7.83 3.86 -7.42
C GLY A 2 -8.92 2.81 -7.19
N TRP A 3 -9.10 2.35 -5.94
CA TRP A 3 -10.13 1.40 -5.49
C TRP A 3 -10.03 -0.07 -5.93
N VAL A 4 -9.26 -0.41 -6.95
CA VAL A 4 -9.21 -1.80 -7.45
C VAL A 4 -8.19 -2.66 -6.70
N ALA A 5 -7.01 -2.11 -6.42
CA ALA A 5 -5.94 -2.85 -5.76
C ALA A 5 -6.13 -2.82 -4.23
N THR A 6 -7.13 -3.59 -3.75
CA THR A 6 -7.44 -3.76 -2.33
C THR A 6 -6.41 -4.66 -1.63
N PRO A 7 -6.37 -4.69 -0.28
CA PRO A 7 -5.50 -5.58 0.49
C PRO A 7 -5.62 -7.05 0.07
N GLU A 8 -6.83 -7.54 -0.14
CA GLU A 8 -7.10 -8.94 -0.52
C GLU A 8 -6.55 -9.26 -1.90
N LEU A 9 -6.73 -8.37 -2.88
CA LEU A 9 -6.23 -8.58 -4.24
C LEU A 9 -4.70 -8.58 -4.27
N VAL A 10 -4.07 -7.63 -3.57
CA VAL A 10 -2.62 -7.53 -3.49
C VAL A 10 -2.04 -8.74 -2.78
N ALA A 11 -2.57 -9.11 -1.62
CA ALA A 11 -2.11 -10.26 -0.86
C ALA A 11 -2.27 -11.57 -1.65
N ALA A 12 -3.42 -11.79 -2.31
CA ALA A 12 -3.64 -12.95 -3.14
C ALA A 12 -2.64 -13.02 -4.31
N SER A 13 -2.38 -11.88 -4.96
CA SER A 13 -1.39 -11.79 -6.05
C SER A 13 0.02 -12.11 -5.56
N CYS A 14 0.43 -11.54 -4.41
CA CYS A 14 1.73 -11.82 -3.82
C CYS A 14 1.89 -13.28 -3.40
N ASN A 15 0.84 -13.86 -2.80
CA ASN A 15 0.80 -15.29 -2.43
C ASN A 15 0.88 -16.21 -3.66
N ALA A 16 0.38 -15.77 -4.82
CA ALA A 16 0.52 -16.47 -6.09
C ALA A 16 1.90 -16.29 -6.77
N GLY A 17 2.81 -15.52 -6.16
CA GLY A 17 4.19 -15.32 -6.64
C GLY A 17 4.40 -14.05 -7.46
N ALA A 18 3.39 -13.19 -7.59
CA ALA A 18 3.56 -11.87 -8.21
C ALA A 18 4.13 -10.84 -7.21
N PHE A 19 4.46 -9.65 -7.72
CA PHE A 19 4.76 -8.48 -6.89
C PHE A 19 3.63 -7.46 -7.01
N GLY A 20 2.77 -7.40 -5.98
CA GLY A 20 1.59 -6.55 -5.96
C GLY A 20 1.86 -5.11 -5.50
N PHE A 21 1.01 -4.18 -5.94
CA PHE A 21 1.00 -2.79 -5.50
C PHE A 21 -0.37 -2.41 -4.93
N LEU A 22 -0.41 -2.01 -3.66
CA LEU A 22 -1.61 -1.51 -2.97
C LEU A 22 -1.91 -0.07 -3.40
N ALA A 23 -3.15 0.19 -3.83
CA ALA A 23 -3.55 1.51 -4.29
C ALA A 23 -4.13 2.36 -3.14
N LEU A 24 -3.42 3.44 -2.81
CA LEU A 24 -3.72 4.37 -1.73
C LEU A 24 -3.96 5.80 -2.24
N ALA A 25 -3.98 6.00 -3.56
CA ALA A 25 -4.21 7.29 -4.22
C ALA A 25 -5.55 7.96 -3.84
N THR A 26 -6.52 7.18 -3.37
CA THR A 26 -7.85 7.66 -2.99
C THR A 26 -8.12 7.55 -1.49
N ALA A 27 -7.16 7.02 -0.72
CA ALA A 27 -7.28 6.79 0.71
C ALA A 27 -6.68 7.96 1.50
N GLY A 28 -7.34 8.36 2.59
CA GLY A 28 -6.75 9.24 3.59
C GLY A 28 -5.58 8.54 4.32
N PRO A 29 -4.76 9.27 5.09
CA PRO A 29 -3.61 8.68 5.78
C PRO A 29 -3.99 7.54 6.74
N ASP A 30 -5.05 7.71 7.54
CA ASP A 30 -5.49 6.67 8.49
C ASP A 30 -5.98 5.41 7.77
N GLU A 31 -6.84 5.59 6.75
CA GLU A 31 -7.33 4.49 5.90
C GLU A 31 -6.17 3.79 5.16
N ALA A 32 -5.21 4.57 4.66
CA ALA A 32 -4.03 4.03 4.00
C ALA A 32 -3.19 3.15 4.94
N ILE A 33 -3.02 3.57 6.19
CA ILE A 33 -2.31 2.79 7.21
C ILE A 33 -3.08 1.51 7.54
N GLU A 34 -4.41 1.59 7.72
CA GLU A 34 -5.26 0.42 7.95
C GLU A 34 -5.17 -0.58 6.79
N MET A 35 -5.20 -0.10 5.54
CA MET A 35 -5.06 -0.95 4.36
C MET A 35 -3.67 -1.61 4.28
N ILE A 36 -2.60 -0.91 4.68
CA ILE A 36 -1.25 -1.50 4.76
C ILE A 36 -1.23 -2.61 5.81
N ASP A 37 -1.79 -2.36 7.00
CA ASP A 37 -1.85 -3.34 8.09
C ASP A 37 -2.62 -4.59 7.69
N LYS A 38 -3.81 -4.41 7.10
CA LYS A 38 -4.59 -5.51 6.57
C LYS A 38 -3.84 -6.32 5.52
N THR A 39 -3.05 -5.67 4.66
CA THR A 39 -2.26 -6.38 3.64
C THR A 39 -1.17 -7.24 4.30
N LEU A 40 -0.49 -6.72 5.33
CA LEU A 40 0.53 -7.44 6.10
C LEU A 40 -0.04 -8.62 6.89
N GLU A 41 -1.31 -8.55 7.33
CA GLU A 41 -2.00 -9.67 7.96
C GLU A 41 -2.33 -10.81 6.98
N LEU A 42 -2.53 -10.48 5.70
CA LEU A 42 -2.97 -11.42 4.66
C LEU A 42 -1.82 -12.09 3.89
N THR A 43 -0.59 -11.55 3.97
CA THR A 43 0.57 -12.12 3.28
C THR A 43 1.89 -11.81 4.00
N ASP A 44 2.81 -12.77 3.99
CA ASP A 44 4.21 -12.61 4.40
C ASP A 44 5.13 -12.21 3.23
N LYS A 45 4.58 -12.11 2.01
CA LYS A 45 5.32 -11.82 0.78
C LYS A 45 5.54 -10.31 0.60
N PRO A 46 6.64 -9.91 -0.03
CA PRO A 46 6.91 -8.50 -0.27
C PRO A 46 5.90 -7.89 -1.24
N PHE A 47 5.47 -6.66 -0.95
CA PHE A 47 4.59 -5.87 -1.81
C PHE A 47 5.03 -4.39 -1.80
N GLY A 48 4.50 -3.62 -2.74
CA GLY A 48 4.67 -2.17 -2.82
C GLY A 48 3.37 -1.41 -2.59
N ILE A 49 3.47 -0.10 -2.46
CA ILE A 49 2.30 0.79 -2.39
C ILE A 49 2.34 1.86 -3.49
N ASN A 50 1.17 2.39 -3.83
CA ASN A 50 1.01 3.52 -4.73
C ASN A 50 0.11 4.61 -4.16
N PHE A 51 0.61 5.85 -4.07
CA PHE A 51 -0.14 7.01 -3.57
C PHE A 51 0.24 8.32 -4.28
N HIS A 52 -0.49 9.40 -4.01
CA HIS A 52 -0.17 10.73 -4.51
C HIS A 52 0.67 11.52 -3.52
N MET A 53 1.84 12.02 -3.94
CA MET A 53 2.72 12.79 -3.03
C MET A 53 2.11 14.13 -2.60
N PHE A 54 1.15 14.64 -3.36
CA PHE A 54 0.45 15.89 -3.08
C PHE A 54 -0.81 15.71 -2.22
N GLN A 55 -1.16 14.48 -1.82
CA GLN A 55 -2.34 14.26 -0.99
C GLN A 55 -2.07 14.68 0.46
N PRO A 56 -3.07 15.24 1.17
CA PRO A 56 -2.94 15.51 2.61
C PRO A 56 -2.52 14.24 3.36
N GLY A 57 -1.53 14.36 4.24
CA GLY A 57 -1.03 13.23 5.03
C GLY A 57 -0.03 12.31 4.30
N ALA A 58 0.49 12.70 3.13
CA ALA A 58 1.53 11.94 2.42
C ALA A 58 2.76 11.61 3.29
N GLU A 59 3.19 12.55 4.16
CA GLU A 59 4.31 12.32 5.10
C GLU A 59 4.02 11.18 6.08
N GLN A 60 2.80 11.10 6.61
CA GLN A 60 2.38 10.02 7.52
C GLN A 60 2.38 8.66 6.83
N ILE A 61 1.96 8.63 5.55
CA ILE A 61 2.00 7.41 4.73
C ILE A 61 3.45 6.98 4.51
N VAL A 62 4.35 7.91 4.21
CA VAL A 62 5.79 7.63 4.04
C VAL A 62 6.40 7.09 5.33
N GLU A 63 6.08 7.70 6.47
CA GLU A 63 6.55 7.22 7.78
C GLU A 63 6.05 5.79 8.06
N ALA A 64 4.78 5.49 7.76
CA ALA A 64 4.23 4.15 7.90
C ALA A 64 4.93 3.13 6.98
N VAL A 65 5.22 3.50 5.73
CA VAL A 65 5.98 2.66 4.78
C VAL A 65 7.36 2.30 5.31
N ILE A 66 8.07 3.29 5.87
CA ILE A 66 9.41 3.10 6.44
C ILE A 66 9.32 2.20 7.67
N ASN A 67 8.44 2.52 8.62
CA ASN A 67 8.30 1.78 9.87
C ASN A 67 7.86 0.32 9.65
N LYS A 68 6.99 0.08 8.67
CA LYS A 68 6.47 -1.26 8.34
C LYS A 68 7.31 -1.98 7.27
N ASN A 69 8.44 -1.40 6.85
CA ASN A 69 9.42 -2.00 5.94
C ASN A 69 8.83 -2.47 4.60
N ILE A 70 7.94 -1.66 4.03
CA ILE A 70 7.33 -1.89 2.70
C ILE A 70 8.40 -1.80 1.61
N LYS A 71 8.35 -2.71 0.63
CA LYS A 71 9.50 -2.97 -0.25
C LYS A 71 9.60 -2.09 -1.47
N ALA A 72 8.51 -1.43 -1.86
CA ALA A 72 8.51 -0.49 -2.96
C ALA A 72 7.47 0.60 -2.77
N VAL A 73 7.79 1.79 -3.27
CA VAL A 73 6.87 2.92 -3.37
C VAL A 73 6.85 3.38 -4.81
N SER A 74 5.64 3.44 -5.38
CA SER A 74 5.37 4.13 -6.64
C SER A 74 4.53 5.36 -6.33
N TYR A 75 4.85 6.52 -6.87
CA TYR A 75 4.05 7.72 -6.63
C TYR A 75 3.85 8.51 -7.93
N SER A 76 2.73 9.22 -7.99
CA SER A 76 2.42 10.13 -9.09
C SER A 76 2.36 11.56 -8.58
N ARG A 77 2.73 12.50 -9.45
CA ARG A 77 2.74 13.94 -9.17
C ARG A 77 1.38 14.57 -9.46
#